data_AF-A0AAU2Z9Y5-F1
#
_entry.id   AF-A0AAU2Z9Y5-F1
#
_cell.length_a   1.000
_cell.length_b   1.000
_cell.length_c   1.000
_cell.angle_alpha   90.00
_cell.angle_beta   90.00
_cell.angle_gamma   90.00
#
_symmetry.space_group_name_H-M   'P 1'
#
loop_
_entity.id
_entity.type
_entity.pdbx_description
1 polymer ?
#
loop_
_entity_poly.entity_id
_entity_poly.type
_entity_poly.pdbx_seq_one_letter_code
_entity_poly.pdbx_strand_id
1 'polypeptide(L)'
;MGSAVDKINKLLALPEGWDGYRADRIPVEAGVSMLRVLLSVMDRRSLQPQLFPLPSGGLQVEWHVSGSSIEIEVAADGQSGSALAEGEEEVEVEFSIPSLRDQLADFRRILLHFSLQAGRPASR
;
A
#
# COMPACT_ATOMS: atom_id res chain seq x y z
N MET A 1 -2.56 -6.39 -17.25
CA MET A 1 -2.45 -6.06 -15.81
C MET A 1 -3.84 -6.04 -15.21
N GLY A 2 -4.09 -6.82 -14.17
CA GLY A 2 -5.38 -6.80 -13.45
C GLY A 2 -5.48 -5.56 -12.55
N SER A 3 -6.70 -5.18 -12.21
CA SER A 3 -6.98 -4.09 -11.27
C SER A 3 -6.43 -4.40 -9.87
N ALA A 4 -6.32 -3.38 -9.00
CA ALA A 4 -5.99 -3.60 -7.59
C ALA A 4 -6.96 -4.59 -6.92
N VAL A 5 -8.25 -4.55 -7.30
CA VAL A 5 -9.28 -5.49 -6.85
C VAL A 5 -8.93 -6.93 -7.25
N ASP A 6 -8.51 -7.15 -8.50
CA ASP A 6 -8.16 -8.50 -8.96
C ASP A 6 -6.93 -9.05 -8.24
N LYS A 7 -5.95 -8.20 -7.94
CA LYS A 7 -4.76 -8.59 -7.18
C LYS A 7 -5.15 -8.95 -5.74
N ILE A 8 -5.93 -8.10 -5.06
CA ILE A 8 -6.39 -8.35 -3.68
C ILE A 8 -7.20 -9.65 -3.62
N ASN A 9 -8.12 -9.88 -4.55
CA ASN A 9 -8.91 -11.12 -4.58
C ASN A 9 -8.03 -12.38 -4.71
N LYS A 10 -6.92 -12.31 -5.46
CA LYS A 10 -5.97 -13.43 -5.56
C LYS A 10 -5.22 -13.66 -4.25
N LEU A 11 -4.85 -12.59 -3.56
CA LEU A 11 -4.16 -12.68 -2.27
C LEU A 11 -5.08 -13.22 -1.18
N LEU A 12 -6.35 -12.80 -1.15
CA LEU A 12 -7.36 -13.33 -0.22
C LEU A 12 -7.64 -14.84 -0.42
N ALA A 13 -7.30 -15.39 -1.58
CA ALA A 13 -7.46 -16.82 -1.87
C ALA A 13 -6.25 -17.67 -1.44
N LEU A 14 -5.18 -17.07 -0.92
CA LEU A 14 -4.01 -17.81 -0.45
C LEU A 14 -4.37 -18.70 0.75
N PRO A 15 -3.92 -19.96 0.77
CA PRO A 15 -4.11 -20.83 1.92
C PRO A 15 -3.25 -20.38 3.11
N GLU A 16 -3.53 -20.93 4.29
CA GLU A 16 -2.61 -20.81 5.43
C GLU A 16 -1.28 -21.51 5.07
N GLY A 17 -0.16 -20.93 5.50
CA GLY A 17 1.20 -21.40 5.16
C GLY A 17 1.58 -21.21 3.69
N TRP A 18 0.99 -20.22 3.00
CA TRP A 18 1.28 -19.94 1.58
C TRP A 18 2.75 -19.62 1.29
N ASP A 19 3.49 -19.19 2.31
CA ASP A 19 4.93 -18.88 2.26
C ASP A 19 5.82 -20.13 2.48
N GLY A 20 5.21 -21.31 2.69
CA GLY A 20 5.93 -22.53 3.06
C GLY A 20 6.23 -22.65 4.56
N TYR A 21 5.79 -21.70 5.38
CA TYR A 21 5.92 -21.68 6.83
C TYR A 21 4.55 -21.63 7.51
N ARG A 22 4.30 -20.58 8.30
CA ARG A 22 3.08 -20.39 9.11
C ARG A 22 2.41 -19.06 8.78
N ALA A 23 2.53 -18.58 7.54
CA ALA A 23 1.81 -17.37 7.15
C ALA A 23 0.30 -17.54 7.34
N ASP A 24 -0.31 -16.55 7.97
CA ASP A 24 -1.74 -16.52 8.20
C ASP A 24 -2.49 -16.27 6.88
N ARG A 25 -3.75 -16.71 6.85
CA ARG A 25 -4.68 -16.28 5.80
C ARG A 25 -4.97 -14.80 5.96
N ILE A 26 -5.16 -14.14 4.83
CA ILE A 26 -5.51 -12.72 4.80
C ILE A 26 -7.02 -12.57 5.04
N PRO A 27 -7.47 -11.88 6.10
CA PRO A 27 -8.88 -11.63 6.33
C PRO A 27 -9.47 -10.69 5.26
N VAL A 28 -10.76 -10.86 4.97
CA VAL A 28 -11.45 -10.03 3.96
C VAL A 28 -11.41 -8.55 4.36
N GLU A 29 -11.48 -8.28 5.66
CA GLU A 29 -11.44 -6.95 6.26
C GLU A 29 -10.13 -6.22 5.90
N ALA A 30 -8.99 -6.89 5.97
CA ALA A 30 -7.70 -6.33 5.54
C ALA A 30 -7.71 -5.96 4.05
N GLY A 31 -8.29 -6.82 3.19
CA GLY A 31 -8.46 -6.55 1.76
C GLY A 31 -9.37 -5.35 1.47
N VAL A 32 -10.49 -5.25 2.17
CA VAL A 32 -11.42 -4.10 2.06
C VAL A 32 -10.74 -2.82 2.53
N SER A 33 -10.00 -2.87 3.63
CA SER A 33 -9.29 -1.72 4.19
C SER A 33 -8.16 -1.27 3.27
N MET A 34 -7.41 -2.18 2.66
CA MET A 34 -6.40 -1.83 1.65
C MET A 34 -7.03 -1.11 0.44
N LEU A 35 -8.20 -1.55 -0.03
CA LEU A 35 -8.91 -0.82 -1.09
C LEU A 35 -9.29 0.61 -0.68
N ARG A 36 -9.74 0.81 0.58
CA ARG A 36 -10.07 2.14 1.10
C ARG A 36 -8.84 3.04 1.18
N VAL A 37 -7.70 2.49 1.59
CA VAL A 37 -6.40 3.18 1.59
C VAL A 37 -6.04 3.62 0.19
N LEU A 38 -6.02 2.69 -0.78
CA LEU A 38 -5.68 3.01 -2.17
C LEU A 38 -6.61 4.07 -2.78
N LEU A 39 -7.92 4.00 -2.52
CA LEU A 39 -8.88 5.03 -2.97
C LEU A 39 -8.67 6.39 -2.31
N SER A 40 -8.07 6.43 -1.13
CA SER A 40 -7.81 7.66 -0.38
C SER A 40 -6.52 8.35 -0.84
N VAL A 41 -5.48 7.57 -1.19
CA VAL A 41 -4.16 8.11 -1.53
C VAL A 41 -3.90 8.22 -3.02
N MET A 42 -4.47 7.33 -3.85
CA MET A 42 -4.22 7.33 -5.29
C MET A 42 -5.19 8.23 -6.06
N ASP A 43 -4.72 8.80 -7.17
CA ASP A 43 -5.57 9.32 -8.23
C ASP A 43 -5.16 8.78 -9.61
N ARG A 44 -5.81 9.26 -10.68
CA ARG A 44 -5.57 8.78 -12.05
C ARG A 44 -4.14 9.01 -12.56
N ARG A 45 -3.34 9.82 -11.88
CA ARG A 45 -1.94 10.13 -12.21
C ARG A 45 -0.96 9.34 -11.37
N SER A 46 -1.43 8.65 -10.32
CA SER A 46 -0.58 7.81 -9.48
C SER A 46 -0.06 6.62 -10.25
N LEU A 47 1.20 6.25 -10.01
CA LEU A 47 1.73 4.97 -10.46
C LEU A 47 0.96 3.82 -9.81
N GLN A 48 0.88 2.68 -10.49
CA GLN A 48 0.30 1.49 -9.88
C GLN A 48 1.25 0.91 -8.83
N PRO A 49 0.79 0.61 -7.61
CA PRO A 49 1.61 -0.05 -6.62
C PRO A 49 1.86 -1.52 -6.96
N GLN A 50 2.94 -2.03 -6.38
CA GLN A 50 3.08 -3.46 -6.12
C GLN A 50 2.30 -3.80 -4.84
N LEU A 51 1.76 -5.01 -4.77
CA LEU A 51 0.88 -5.44 -3.67
C LEU A 51 1.36 -6.81 -3.19
N PHE A 52 1.57 -6.93 -1.88
CA PHE A 52 2.13 -8.11 -1.25
C PHE A 52 1.27 -8.56 -0.06
N PRO A 53 1.16 -9.88 0.18
CA PRO A 53 0.62 -10.41 1.42
C PRO A 53 1.70 -10.37 2.52
N LEU A 54 1.29 -10.09 3.76
CA LEU A 54 2.18 -10.18 4.93
C LEU A 54 1.99 -11.53 5.62
N PRO A 55 3.05 -12.15 6.18
CA PRO A 55 2.93 -13.41 6.93
C PRO A 55 1.96 -13.34 8.11
N SER A 56 1.73 -12.15 8.67
CA SER A 56 0.77 -11.89 9.76
C SER A 56 -0.70 -11.83 9.32
N GLY A 57 -0.99 -12.07 8.04
CA GLY A 57 -2.34 -11.95 7.47
C GLY A 57 -2.72 -10.52 7.02
N GLY A 58 -1.78 -9.58 7.10
CA GLY A 58 -1.95 -8.22 6.57
C GLY A 58 -1.69 -8.11 5.07
N LEU A 59 -1.74 -6.87 4.57
CA LEU A 59 -1.40 -6.52 3.20
C LEU A 59 -0.47 -5.32 3.18
N GLN A 60 0.47 -5.31 2.24
CA GLN A 60 1.38 -4.21 1.98
C GLN A 60 1.25 -3.75 0.53
N VAL A 61 1.27 -2.44 0.30
CA VAL A 61 1.49 -1.84 -1.01
C VAL A 61 2.76 -1.01 -0.99
N GLU A 62 3.47 -1.03 -2.11
CA GLU A 62 4.67 -0.22 -2.26
C GLU A 62 4.76 0.42 -3.65
N TRP A 63 5.40 1.58 -3.68
CA TRP A 63 5.85 2.28 -4.87
C TRP A 63 7.36 2.51 -4.74
N HIS A 64 8.13 2.17 -5.77
CA HIS A 64 9.58 2.37 -5.80
C HIS A 64 10.00 3.14 -7.05
N VAL A 65 10.73 4.26 -6.87
CA VAL A 65 11.23 5.11 -7.95
C VAL A 65 12.60 5.66 -7.54
N SER A 66 13.64 5.27 -8.28
CA SER A 66 14.99 5.88 -8.29
C SER A 66 15.47 6.50 -6.98
N GLY A 67 15.62 5.68 -5.93
CA GLY A 67 16.17 6.12 -4.64
C GLY A 67 15.12 6.62 -3.63
N SER A 68 13.84 6.51 -3.95
CA SER A 68 12.74 6.76 -3.02
C SER A 68 11.72 5.63 -3.05
N SER A 69 11.06 5.40 -1.92
CA SER A 69 10.03 4.39 -1.73
C SER A 69 8.83 4.98 -0.99
N ILE A 70 7.65 4.44 -1.24
CA ILE A 70 6.47 4.64 -0.41
C ILE A 70 5.91 3.27 -0.12
N GLU A 71 5.65 2.99 1.15
CA GLU A 71 5.08 1.76 1.64
C GLU A 71 3.83 2.08 2.46
N ILE A 72 2.79 1.28 2.32
CA ILE A 72 1.62 1.32 3.19
C ILE A 72 1.21 -0.10 3.54
N GLU A 73 1.11 -0.38 4.84
CA GLU A 73 0.62 -1.64 5.38
C GLU A 73 -0.77 -1.49 5.98
N VAL A 74 -1.55 -2.56 5.89
CA VAL A 74 -2.81 -2.74 6.61
C VAL A 74 -2.70 -4.03 7.41
N ALA A 75 -2.92 -3.93 8.72
CA ALA A 75 -2.89 -5.08 9.61
C ALA A 75 -4.03 -6.06 9.31
N ALA A 76 -3.89 -7.31 9.77
CA ALA A 76 -4.88 -8.36 9.56
C ALA A 76 -6.27 -8.02 10.10
N ASP A 77 -6.36 -7.20 11.16
CA ASP A 77 -7.63 -6.73 11.72
C ASP A 77 -8.39 -5.74 10.80
N GLY A 78 -7.71 -5.20 9.78
CA GLY A 78 -8.22 -4.17 8.88
C GLY A 78 -8.62 -2.87 9.59
N GLN A 79 -8.18 -2.62 10.82
CA GLN A 79 -8.49 -1.41 11.61
C GLN A 79 -7.30 -0.46 11.71
N SER A 80 -6.09 -0.98 11.62
CA SER A 80 -4.85 -0.23 11.73
C SER A 80 -3.96 -0.41 10.51
N GLY A 81 -3.07 0.56 10.30
CA GLY A 81 -2.05 0.49 9.27
C GLY A 81 -0.93 1.48 9.56
N SER A 82 0.16 1.34 8.82
CA SER A 82 1.32 2.21 8.85
C SER A 82 1.64 2.64 7.44
N ALA A 83 2.20 3.83 7.29
CA ALA A 83 2.68 4.35 6.02
C ALA A 83 4.08 4.90 6.23
N LEU A 84 5.00 4.51 5.35
CA LEU A 84 6.38 4.94 5.34
C LEU A 84 6.69 5.55 3.97
N ALA A 85 7.33 6.70 3.95
CA ALA A 85 7.91 7.27 2.74
C ALA A 85 9.40 7.49 2.97
N GLU A 86 10.24 6.86 2.17
CA GLU A 86 11.69 7.01 2.21
C GLU A 86 12.15 7.82 0.99
N GLY A 87 13.04 8.79 1.20
CA GLY A 87 13.54 9.67 0.15
C GLY A 87 14.48 10.73 0.71
N GLU A 88 14.29 11.99 0.34
CA GLU A 88 15.05 13.11 0.93
C GLU A 88 14.75 13.29 2.42
N GLU A 89 13.50 13.02 2.81
CA GLU A 89 13.04 13.01 4.20
C GLU A 89 12.25 11.71 4.42
N GLU A 90 12.50 11.07 5.56
CA GLU A 90 11.77 9.88 5.98
C GLU A 90 10.53 10.30 6.77
N VAL A 91 9.36 9.81 6.35
CA VAL A 91 8.09 10.10 7.00
C VAL A 91 7.39 8.79 7.31
N GLU A 92 7.14 8.56 8.60
CA GLU A 92 6.40 7.39 9.09
C GLU A 92 5.14 7.84 9.84
N VAL A 93 4.01 7.20 9.53
CA VAL A 93 2.72 7.50 10.14
C VAL A 93 1.95 6.23 10.42
N GLU A 94 1.55 6.03 11.67
CA GLU A 94 0.49 5.09 12.02
C GLU A 94 -0.89 5.73 11.83
N PHE A 95 -1.84 4.95 11.30
CA PHE A 95 -3.20 5.42 11.06
C PHE A 95 -4.25 4.37 11.42
N SER A 96 -5.48 4.86 11.58
CA SER A 96 -6.65 4.04 11.84
C SER A 96 -7.61 4.14 10.66
N ILE A 97 -8.07 3.00 10.14
CA ILE A 97 -8.95 2.95 8.96
C ILE A 97 -10.26 3.75 9.16
N PRO A 98 -10.92 3.74 10.33
CA PRO A 98 -12.05 4.63 10.61
C PRO A 98 -11.79 6.14 10.43
N SER A 99 -10.55 6.60 10.65
CA SER A 99 -10.16 8.02 10.65
C SER A 99 -9.22 8.39 9.49
N LEU A 100 -9.13 7.50 8.50
CA LEU A 100 -8.12 7.45 7.46
C LEU A 100 -7.98 8.75 6.63
N ARG A 101 -9.10 9.40 6.32
CA ARG A 101 -9.15 10.51 5.37
C ARG A 101 -8.26 11.67 5.79
N ASP A 102 -8.30 12.02 7.07
CA ASP A 102 -7.56 13.16 7.59
C ASP A 102 -6.10 12.79 7.87
N GLN A 103 -5.83 11.52 8.17
CA GLN A 103 -4.50 11.02 8.53
C GLN A 103 -3.58 10.82 7.33
N LEU A 104 -4.11 10.53 6.13
CA LEU A 104 -3.30 10.26 4.93
C LEU A 104 -3.29 11.40 3.89
N ALA A 105 -3.77 12.59 4.24
CA ALA A 105 -3.79 13.74 3.31
C ALA A 105 -2.36 14.12 2.84
N ASP A 106 -1.38 14.08 3.75
CA ASP A 106 0.01 14.35 3.43
C ASP A 106 0.63 13.26 2.57
N PHE A 107 0.31 11.98 2.83
CA PHE A 107 0.74 10.86 2.01
C PHE A 107 0.23 10.93 0.58
N ARG A 108 -1.01 11.39 0.37
CA ARG A 108 -1.52 11.66 -0.98
C ARG A 108 -0.66 12.71 -1.70
N ARG A 109 -0.23 13.77 -1.00
CA ARG A 109 0.64 14.81 -1.57
C ARG A 109 2.01 14.23 -1.94
N ILE A 110 2.60 13.43 -1.06
CA ILE A 110 3.88 12.75 -1.27
C ILE A 110 3.79 11.81 -2.48
N LEU A 111 2.76 10.96 -2.53
CA LEU A 111 2.56 10.01 -3.64
C LEU A 111 2.37 10.69 -5.00
N LEU A 112 1.71 11.86 -5.03
CA LEU A 112 1.59 12.65 -6.26
C LEU A 112 2.93 13.24 -6.69
N HIS A 113 3.71 13.78 -5.75
CA HIS A 113 5.04 14.27 -6.06
C HIS A 113 5.95 13.15 -6.58
N PHE A 114 5.93 12.01 -5.90
CA PHE A 114 6.62 10.79 -6.27
C PHE A 114 6.27 10.33 -7.70
N SER A 115 4.98 10.28 -8.03
CA SER A 115 4.50 9.86 -9.35
C SER A 115 4.91 10.84 -10.46
N LEU A 116 4.99 12.15 -10.16
CA LEU A 116 5.44 13.17 -11.10
C LEU A 116 6.95 13.07 -11.38
N GLN A 117 7.77 12.81 -10.36
CA GLN A 117 9.21 12.63 -10.55
C GLN A 117 9.51 11.40 -11.40
N ALA A 118 8.81 10.30 -11.17
CA ALA A 118 8.95 9.07 -11.93
C ALA A 118 8.59 9.21 -13.41
N GLY A 119 7.64 10.09 -13.74
CA GLY A 119 7.20 10.36 -15.11
C GLY A 119 8.14 11.28 -15.90
N ARG A 120 9.16 11.89 -15.27
CA ARG A 120 10.13 12.73 -15.97
C ARG A 120 11.21 11.84 -16.61
N PRO A 121 11.47 11.97 -17.92
CA PRO A 121 12.59 11.26 -18.52
C PRO A 121 13.90 11.71 -17.86
N ALA A 122 14.79 10.76 -17.56
CA ALA A 122 16.13 11.06 -17.06
C ALA A 122 16.79 12.06 -18.02
N SER A 123 17.14 13.24 -17.52
CA SER A 123 17.89 14.24 -18.28
C SER A 123 19.23 13.61 -18.67
N ARG A 124 19.38 13.32 -19.97
CA ARG A 124 20.65 12.94 -20.59
C ARG A 124 21.60 14.13 -20.64
#